data_AF-A0A239Q2X3-F1
#
_entry.id   AF-A0A239Q2X3-F1
#
_cell.length_a   1.000
_cell.length_b   1.000
_cell.length_c   1.000
_cell.angle_alpha   90.00
_cell.angle_beta   90.00
_cell.angle_gamma   90.00
#
_symmetry.space_group_name_H-M   'P 1'
#
loop_
_entity.id
_entity.type
_entity.pdbx_description
1 polymer ?
#
loop_
_entity_poly.entity_id
_entity_poly.type
_entity_poly.pdbx_seq_one_letter_code
_entity_poly.pdbx_strand_id
1 'polypeptide(L)'
;MSGSNRLSGLKARPKDTTVEEVRRVDDVGEARGFLDRTPRKKPGRKPSPRTWQLHPKVFPEVGEAIAAEAERLGITQGQLIERLWEKYTSE
;
A
#
# COMPACT_ATOMS: atom_id res chain seq x y z
N MET A 1 -30.61 -37.23 20.53
CA MET A 1 -30.65 -35.99 19.72
C MET A 1 -31.64 -36.17 18.58
N SER A 2 -32.89 -35.76 18.77
CA SER A 2 -33.92 -35.83 17.72
C SER A 2 -33.77 -34.61 16.80
N GLY A 3 -33.03 -34.77 15.71
CA GLY A 3 -32.86 -33.73 14.70
C GLY A 3 -34.15 -33.59 13.89
N SER A 4 -34.95 -32.57 14.22
CA SER A 4 -36.16 -32.24 13.45
C SER A 4 -35.76 -31.84 12.03
N ASN A 5 -35.86 -32.78 11.08
CA ASN A 5 -35.55 -32.54 9.67
C ASN A 5 -36.71 -31.79 8.99
N ARG A 6 -36.96 -30.54 9.44
CA ARG A 6 -38.00 -29.65 8.89
C ARG A 6 -37.72 -29.18 7.46
N LEU A 7 -36.59 -29.59 6.89
CA LEU A 7 -36.09 -29.14 5.60
C LEU A 7 -36.26 -30.20 4.49
N SER A 8 -36.57 -31.46 4.82
CA SER A 8 -36.62 -32.57 3.86
C SER A 8 -37.75 -32.52 2.83
N GLY A 9 -38.76 -31.68 3.03
CA GLY A 9 -39.89 -31.49 2.12
C GLY A 9 -39.86 -30.18 1.31
N LEU A 10 -38.86 -29.32 1.54
CA LEU A 10 -38.79 -28.04 0.84
C LEU A 10 -38.20 -28.23 -0.55
N LYS A 11 -38.94 -27.76 -1.57
CA LYS A 11 -38.45 -27.77 -2.96
C LYS A 11 -37.28 -26.79 -3.08
N ALA A 12 -36.06 -27.32 -3.17
CA ALA A 12 -34.89 -26.51 -3.47
C ALA A 12 -35.02 -25.98 -4.91
N ARG A 13 -34.92 -24.65 -5.07
CA ARG A 13 -34.70 -24.04 -6.38
C ARG A 13 -33.29 -23.47 -6.41
N PRO A 14 -32.55 -23.62 -7.52
CA PRO A 14 -31.30 -22.91 -7.70
C PRO A 14 -31.59 -21.41 -7.62
N LYS A 15 -30.73 -20.66 -6.94
CA LYS A 15 -30.79 -19.20 -6.95
C LYS A 15 -30.19 -18.73 -8.26
N ASP A 16 -30.82 -17.75 -8.88
CA ASP A 16 -30.25 -17.09 -10.04
C ASP A 16 -28.99 -16.31 -9.62
N THR A 17 -27.93 -16.43 -10.40
CA THR A 17 -26.60 -15.86 -10.09
C THR A 17 -26.15 -14.84 -11.13
N THR A 18 -27.06 -14.37 -11.99
CA THR A 18 -26.76 -13.30 -12.93
C THR A 18 -26.46 -12.02 -12.17
N VAL A 19 -25.55 -11.20 -12.70
CA VAL A 19 -25.08 -9.98 -12.03
C VAL A 19 -26.23 -9.00 -11.81
N GLU A 20 -27.16 -8.94 -12.76
CA GLU A 20 -28.35 -8.09 -12.73
C GLU A 20 -29.30 -8.50 -11.60
N GLU A 21 -29.53 -9.80 -11.42
CA GLU A 21 -30.45 -10.31 -10.39
C GLU A 21 -29.85 -10.16 -8.99
N VAL A 22 -28.55 -10.41 -8.84
CA VAL A 22 -27.82 -10.18 -7.58
C VAL A 22 -27.89 -8.71 -7.16
N ARG A 23 -27.63 -7.78 -8.09
CA ARG A 23 -27.75 -6.33 -7.83
C ARG A 23 -29.16 -5.95 -7.39
N ARG A 24 -30.18 -6.44 -8.09
CA ARG A 24 -31.58 -6.18 -7.72
C ARG A 24 -31.91 -6.63 -6.30
N VAL A 25 -31.42 -7.81 -5.90
CA VAL A 25 -31.62 -8.35 -4.55
C VAL A 25 -30.88 -7.51 -3.51
N ASP A 26 -29.65 -7.10 -3.81
CA ASP A 26 -28.85 -6.23 -2.94
C ASP A 26 -29.51 -4.87 -2.73
N ASP A 27 -30.01 -4.22 -3.80
CA ASP A 27 -30.70 -2.93 -3.75
C ASP A 27 -31.97 -2.99 -2.86
N VAL A 28 -32.75 -4.06 -2.99
CA VAL A 28 -33.94 -4.30 -2.14
C VAL A 28 -33.52 -4.57 -0.70
N GLY A 29 -32.43 -5.30 -0.49
CA GLY A 29 -31.84 -5.54 0.83
C GLY A 29 -31.44 -4.24 1.51
N GLU A 30 -30.71 -3.37 0.81
CA GLU A 30 -30.27 -2.07 1.32
C GLU A 30 -31.46 -1.16 1.67
N ALA A 31 -32.46 -1.08 0.79
CA ALA A 31 -33.70 -0.32 1.05
C ALA A 31 -34.47 -0.82 2.28
N ARG A 32 -34.26 -2.07 2.70
CA ARG A 32 -34.85 -2.69 3.90
C ARG A 32 -33.91 -2.71 5.10
N GLY A 33 -32.74 -2.09 4.98
CA GLY A 33 -31.73 -1.99 6.05
C GLY A 33 -30.81 -3.21 6.17
N PHE A 34 -30.83 -4.14 5.21
CA PHE A 34 -29.85 -5.21 5.10
C PHE A 34 -28.59 -4.67 4.42
N LEU A 35 -27.66 -4.18 5.23
CA LEU A 35 -26.37 -3.67 4.76
C LEU A 35 -25.36 -4.81 4.57
N ASP A 36 -24.59 -4.77 3.48
CA ASP A 36 -23.45 -5.67 3.25
C ASP A 36 -22.36 -5.42 4.32
N ARG A 37 -22.03 -6.47 5.09
CA ARG A 37 -21.01 -6.44 6.16
C ARG A 37 -19.70 -7.10 5.74
N THR A 38 -19.54 -7.44 4.46
CA THR A 38 -18.31 -8.04 3.95
C THR A 38 -17.14 -7.08 4.21
N PRO A 39 -16.03 -7.54 4.81
CA PRO A 39 -14.87 -6.68 5.08
C PRO A 39 -14.33 -6.06 3.79
N ARG A 40 -14.67 -4.79 3.53
CA ARG A 40 -14.08 -4.04 2.41
C ARG A 40 -12.64 -3.70 2.76
N LYS A 41 -11.72 -3.84 1.80
CA LYS A 41 -10.34 -3.37 1.96
C LYS A 41 -10.40 -1.88 2.32
N LYS A 42 -9.91 -1.50 3.50
CA LYS A 42 -9.71 -0.08 3.85
C LYS A 42 -8.87 0.54 2.73
N PRO A 43 -9.25 1.69 2.16
CA PRO A 43 -8.39 2.41 1.23
C PRO A 43 -7.04 2.65 1.91
N GLY A 44 -6.02 1.91 1.49
CA GLY A 44 -4.67 2.06 2.03
C GLY A 44 -4.11 3.44 1.67
N ARG A 45 -3.09 3.88 2.40
CA ARG A 45 -2.33 5.09 2.01
C ARG A 45 -1.74 4.85 0.61
N LYS A 46 -1.90 5.82 -0.29
CA LYS A 46 -1.26 5.77 -1.62
C LYS A 46 0.25 5.52 -1.44
N PRO A 47 0.87 4.67 -2.26
CA PRO A 47 2.32 4.46 -2.20
C PRO A 47 3.03 5.81 -2.35
N SER A 48 4.06 6.04 -1.51
CA SER A 48 4.89 7.24 -1.63
C SER A 48 5.51 7.28 -3.03
N PRO A 49 5.63 8.46 -3.67
CA PRO A 49 6.41 8.58 -4.89
C PRO A 49 7.83 8.04 -4.63
N ARG A 50 8.47 7.46 -5.66
CA ARG A 50 9.87 7.02 -5.59
C ARG A 50 10.78 8.24 -5.60
N THR A 51 10.81 9.00 -4.50
CA THR A 51 11.51 10.27 -4.35
C THR A 51 13.01 10.11 -4.11
N TRP A 52 13.55 8.88 -4.15
CA TRP A 52 14.94 8.55 -3.81
C TRP A 52 15.40 9.09 -2.44
N GLN A 53 14.45 9.49 -1.58
CA GLN A 53 14.72 9.92 -0.22
C GLN A 53 15.18 8.70 0.58
N LEU A 54 16.47 8.61 0.81
CA LEU A 54 17.08 7.58 1.63
C LEU A 54 17.44 8.18 2.96
N HIS A 55 17.15 7.45 4.03
CA HIS A 55 17.59 7.84 5.35
C HIS A 55 19.13 7.76 5.39
N PRO A 56 19.85 8.73 6.00
CA PRO A 56 21.32 8.71 6.04
C PRO A 56 21.92 7.40 6.58
N LYS A 57 21.19 6.70 7.47
CA LYS A 57 21.53 5.35 7.96
C LYS A 57 21.62 4.26 6.89
N VAL A 58 21.11 4.49 5.68
CA VAL A 58 21.19 3.54 4.56
C VAL A 58 22.61 3.49 3.98
N PHE A 59 23.41 4.55 4.15
CA PHE A 59 24.79 4.63 3.68
C PHE A 59 25.73 5.23 4.76
N PRO A 60 25.92 4.54 5.89
CA PRO A 60 26.72 5.07 7.00
C PRO A 60 28.18 5.33 6.58
N GLU A 61 28.77 4.41 5.82
CA GLU A 61 30.17 4.47 5.36
C GLU A 61 30.42 5.65 4.40
N VAL A 62 29.41 6.09 3.64
CA VAL A 62 29.55 7.19 2.68
C VAL A 62 29.74 8.52 3.42
N GLY A 63 28.99 8.74 4.49
CA GLY A 63 29.15 9.95 5.31
C GLY A 63 30.53 10.02 5.96
N GLU A 64 31.02 8.88 6.47
CA GLU A 64 32.37 8.77 7.05
C GLU A 64 33.46 9.02 6.01
N ALA A 65 33.32 8.46 4.80
CA ALA A 65 34.27 8.68 3.72
C ALA A 65 34.32 10.16 3.28
N ILE A 66 33.17 10.82 3.16
CA ILE A 66 33.09 12.26 2.83
C ILE A 66 33.78 13.10 3.92
N ALA A 67 33.55 12.78 5.18
CA ALA A 67 34.17 13.49 6.30
C ALA A 67 35.70 13.35 6.29
N ALA A 68 36.19 12.11 6.16
CA ALA A 68 37.62 11.81 6.13
C ALA A 68 38.32 12.47 4.94
N GLU A 69 37.70 12.50 3.76
CA GLU A 69 38.27 13.13 2.58
C GLU A 69 38.30 14.67 2.70
N ALA A 70 37.26 15.28 3.27
CA ALA A 70 37.23 16.71 3.53
C ALA A 70 38.34 17.12 4.51
N GLU A 71 38.54 16.33 5.56
CA GLU A 71 39.63 16.51 6.54
C GLU A 71 41.01 16.37 5.88
N ARG A 72 41.22 15.31 5.08
CA ARG A 72 42.47 15.08 4.35
C ARG A 72 42.85 16.24 3.43
N LEU A 73 41.84 16.92 2.86
CA LEU A 73 42.01 18.07 1.97
C LEU A 73 42.07 19.41 2.71
N GLY A 74 41.79 19.44 4.02
CA GLY A 74 41.74 20.67 4.81
C GLY A 74 40.58 21.60 4.43
N ILE A 75 39.46 21.04 3.99
CA ILE A 75 38.25 21.80 3.60
C ILE A 75 37.02 21.34 4.39
N THR A 76 35.94 22.11 4.32
CA THR A 76 34.66 21.68 4.91
C THR A 76 33.95 20.64 4.03
N GLN A 77 33.11 19.78 4.63
CA GLN A 77 32.32 18.80 3.88
C GLN A 77 31.43 19.46 2.83
N GLY A 78 30.87 20.65 3.12
CA GLY A 78 30.09 21.42 2.14
C GLY A 78 30.90 21.81 0.92
N GLN A 79 32.13 22.30 1.10
CA GLN A 79 33.03 22.62 -0.03
C GLN A 79 33.41 21.39 -0.85
N LEU A 80 33.59 20.23 -0.20
CA LEU A 80 33.82 18.97 -0.91
C LEU A 80 32.61 18.59 -1.78
N ILE A 81 31.39 18.74 -1.26
CA ILE A 81 30.15 18.46 -2.00
C ILE A 81 30.01 19.37 -3.23
N GLU A 82 30.29 20.67 -3.10
CA GLU A 82 30.25 21.60 -4.25
C GLU A 82 31.23 21.16 -5.35
N ARG A 83 32.47 20.77 -5.01
CA ARG A 83 33.45 20.26 -5.98
C ARG A 83 33.01 18.96 -6.66
N LEU A 84 32.37 18.05 -5.90
CA LEU A 84 31.80 16.83 -6.45
C LEU A 84 30.66 17.13 -7.42
N TRP A 85 29.85 18.13 -7.12
CA TRP A 85 28.75 18.58 -8.00
C TRP A 85 29.27 19.19 -9.31
N GLU A 86 30.28 20.05 -9.24
CA GLU A 86 30.97 20.59 -10.42
C GLU A 86 31.50 19.46 -11.32
N LYS A 87 32.15 18.45 -10.73
CA LYS A 87 32.64 17.29 -11.47
C LYS A 87 31.51 16.46 -12.09
N TYR A 88 30.45 16.19 -11.33
CA TYR A 88 29.30 15.41 -11.81
C TYR A 88 28.59 16.07 -12.98
N THR A 89 28.50 17.41 -12.99
CA THR A 89 27.80 18.18 -14.03
C THR A 89 28.67 18.52 -15.24
N SER A 90 29.98 18.27 -15.18
CA SER A 90 30.92 18.47 -16.28
C SER A 90 31.20 17.19 -17.07
N GLU A 91 30.73 16.04 -16.58
CA GLU A 91 30.62 14.76 -17.31
C GLU A 91 29.26 14.66 -18.05
#